data_AF-A0A7W4CNR0-F1
#
_entry.id   AF-A0A7W4CNR0-F1
#
_cell.length_a   1.000
_cell.length_b   1.000
_cell.length_c   1.000
_cell.angle_alpha   90.00
_cell.angle_beta   90.00
_cell.angle_gamma   90.00
#
_symmetry.space_group_name_H-M   'P 1'
#
loop_
_entity.id
_entity.type
_entity.pdbx_description
1 polymer ?
#
loop_
_entity_poly.entity_id
_entity_poly.type
_entity_poly.pdbx_seq_one_letter_code
_entity_poly.pdbx_strand_id
1 'polypeptide(L)'
;MKSTLALAALENCIGWWSFGMLISREMIEKNQIRFREAVYFEDIDFNIRVFLASQSHVVTKEVLYYYIDRNDSTVNSINEKKLLDSVGAIAVVASMLSDRRAEERERFYKKASAWLQLQARRIRDCGEDKDERIALAGIFIMELKEAGLLKKLAPDLEKQILGAATAAPASSTVLGKVPDNFCFNPWLKDFACEFFERVIFFCEVDYHIRSAAPVARQLRLMGINSVIIDASRSTTFTSNRPLPDDELPLYADVDLRSFNIAETLPFATNAAAFVFMNDLTYTKRLIFENFGFGVPTFGFYEGINDDWNLDRKALRRPYRSVDYLLLPGIYQQGFYSDRETRVVGLPNVRSRLAQPYVQPTKRRAIINVNFTYGVLEDRRDLFVESAVAACTEAGLDYIITQHPADKGVLSRYNVGTDSVYSLLEEGTILISRFSTTILEALAMGRPAIYHNPIDERVPKFKFPLGAYSITDGKDALKQALESELTFLDDGGDIRKRAALFLHFHCNTGDSIDPDLLAARAIAEVVRSPGERYDFKRHVNNRVATTPQTGQVNVSVGSALDLTELAVQLLLDPQSGRARLRDEAAAIEQGLAALPENSPVRQHFQRVRAFAEAE
;
A
#
# COMPACT_ATOMS: atom_id res chain seq x y z
N MET A 1 14.91 12.76 -0.52
CA MET A 1 14.82 14.08 -1.18
C MET A 1 13.39 14.25 -1.68
N LYS A 2 12.65 15.30 -1.29
CA LYS A 2 11.28 15.49 -1.81
C LYS A 2 11.38 15.81 -3.30
N SER A 3 10.79 15.00 -4.16
CA SER A 3 10.58 15.35 -5.57
C SER A 3 9.81 16.67 -5.60
N THR A 4 10.38 17.69 -6.22
CA THR A 4 9.66 18.94 -6.47
C THR A 4 8.62 18.69 -7.56
N LEU A 5 7.52 19.46 -7.58
CA LEU A 5 6.52 19.39 -8.64
C LEU A 5 7.16 19.44 -10.04
N ALA A 6 8.20 20.27 -10.18
CA ALA A 6 9.01 20.39 -11.39
C ALA A 6 9.69 19.07 -11.79
N LEU A 7 10.30 18.35 -10.84
CA LEU A 7 10.92 17.05 -11.13
C LEU A 7 9.87 16.00 -11.53
N ALA A 8 8.74 15.93 -10.82
CA ALA A 8 7.65 15.02 -11.17
C ALA A 8 7.10 15.30 -12.58
N ALA A 9 6.99 16.57 -12.96
CA ALA A 9 6.54 16.98 -14.28
C ALA A 9 7.53 16.58 -15.39
N LEU A 10 8.82 16.82 -15.18
CA LEU A 10 9.86 16.50 -16.17
C LEU A 10 10.05 14.99 -16.37
N GLU A 11 9.78 14.18 -15.33
CA GLU A 11 9.86 12.72 -15.43
C GLU A 11 8.61 12.08 -16.05
N ASN A 12 7.42 12.67 -15.85
CA ASN A 12 6.15 12.00 -16.14
C ASN A 12 5.29 12.65 -17.23
N CYS A 13 5.56 13.90 -17.62
CA CYS A 13 4.73 14.59 -18.63
C CYS A 13 5.09 14.27 -20.08
N ILE A 14 6.27 13.72 -20.36
CA ILE A 14 6.66 13.32 -21.72
C ILE A 14 5.85 12.09 -22.14
N GLY A 15 4.88 12.29 -23.04
CA GLY A 15 3.91 11.27 -23.47
C GLY A 15 2.66 11.18 -22.59
N TRP A 16 2.43 12.16 -21.71
CA TRP A 16 1.21 12.31 -20.94
C TRP A 16 0.25 13.25 -21.64
N TRP A 17 -1.05 13.05 -21.44
CA TRP A 17 -2.09 13.69 -22.24
C TRP A 17 -2.84 14.71 -21.38
N SER A 18 -3.07 15.90 -21.93
CA SER A 18 -3.73 17.01 -21.23
C SER A 18 -5.18 16.73 -20.84
N PHE A 19 -5.85 15.80 -21.52
CA PHE A 19 -7.26 15.44 -21.27
C PHE A 19 -7.51 14.86 -19.87
N GLY A 20 -6.47 14.37 -19.19
CA GLY A 20 -6.56 13.82 -17.84
C GLY A 20 -6.42 14.87 -16.73
N MET A 21 -6.43 16.17 -17.06
CA MET A 21 -6.15 17.25 -16.11
C MET A 21 -7.26 18.31 -16.09
N LEU A 22 -7.66 18.72 -14.89
CA LEU A 22 -8.39 19.97 -14.68
C LEU A 22 -7.38 21.07 -14.39
N ILE A 23 -7.31 22.06 -15.29
CA ILE A 23 -6.30 23.12 -15.21
C ILE A 23 -7.01 24.45 -14.98
N SER A 24 -6.51 25.23 -14.01
CA SER A 24 -7.02 26.58 -13.75
C SER A 24 -6.89 27.46 -14.98
N ARG A 25 -8.03 28.01 -15.44
CA ARG A 25 -8.08 28.97 -16.54
C ARG A 25 -7.22 30.19 -16.26
N GLU A 26 -7.35 30.76 -15.06
CA GLU A 26 -6.58 31.93 -14.64
C GLU A 26 -5.06 31.67 -14.74
N MET A 27 -4.62 30.48 -14.32
CA MET A 27 -3.20 30.10 -14.41
C MET A 27 -2.72 30.05 -15.87
N ILE A 28 -3.51 29.42 -16.76
CA ILE A 28 -3.21 29.33 -18.19
C ILE A 28 -3.18 30.73 -18.84
N GLU A 29 -4.10 31.61 -18.47
CA GLU A 29 -4.19 32.97 -18.99
C GLU A 29 -3.03 33.84 -18.50
N LYS A 30 -2.77 33.84 -17.19
CA LYS A 30 -1.67 34.60 -16.57
C LYS A 30 -0.31 34.22 -17.14
N ASN A 31 -0.07 32.93 -17.39
CA ASN A 31 1.20 32.42 -17.90
C ASN A 31 1.24 32.27 -19.43
N GLN A 32 0.20 32.72 -20.14
CA GLN A 32 0.10 32.66 -21.61
C GLN A 32 0.38 31.27 -22.19
N ILE A 33 -0.10 30.22 -21.51
CA ILE A 33 0.13 28.84 -21.92
C ILE A 33 -0.90 28.49 -22.99
N ARG A 34 -0.46 28.10 -24.19
CA ARG A 34 -1.34 27.73 -25.31
C ARG A 34 -0.72 26.53 -26.04
N PHE A 35 -1.57 25.66 -26.60
CA PHE A 35 -1.10 24.63 -27.52
C PHE A 35 -0.44 25.27 -28.73
N ARG A 36 0.61 24.63 -29.24
CA ARG A 36 1.18 24.99 -30.53
C ARG A 36 0.21 24.52 -31.61
N GLU A 37 -0.07 25.39 -32.58
CA GLU A 37 -0.98 25.07 -33.68
C GLU A 37 -0.24 24.35 -34.81
N ALA A 38 -0.97 23.53 -35.56
CA ALA A 38 -0.48 22.83 -36.76
C ALA A 38 0.74 21.90 -36.57
N VAL A 39 1.01 21.46 -35.35
CA VAL A 39 2.08 20.50 -35.02
C VAL A 39 1.50 19.30 -34.27
N TYR A 40 2.15 18.15 -34.38
CA TYR A 40 1.91 17.00 -33.51
C TYR A 40 2.67 17.13 -32.19
N PHE A 41 2.24 16.39 -31.18
CA PHE A 41 2.91 16.32 -29.87
C PHE A 41 3.00 17.68 -29.18
N GLU A 42 2.03 18.55 -29.45
CA GLU A 42 1.84 19.87 -28.85
C GLU A 42 1.53 19.80 -27.35
N ASP A 43 1.04 18.64 -26.90
CA ASP A 43 0.71 18.35 -25.52
C ASP A 43 1.94 18.19 -24.61
N ILE A 44 3.09 17.76 -25.14
CA ILE A 44 4.32 17.58 -24.36
C ILE A 44 4.76 18.90 -23.72
N ASP A 45 4.98 19.93 -24.52
CA ASP A 45 5.46 21.22 -24.02
C ASP A 45 4.36 22.02 -23.31
N PHE A 46 3.09 21.84 -23.70
CA PHE A 46 1.95 22.40 -22.99
C PHE A 46 1.89 21.88 -21.54
N ASN A 47 1.95 20.56 -21.34
CA ASN A 47 1.87 19.94 -20.02
C ASN A 47 3.04 20.39 -19.14
N ILE A 48 4.26 20.42 -19.67
CA ILE A 48 5.43 20.87 -18.92
C ILE A 48 5.29 22.35 -18.51
N ARG A 49 4.79 23.23 -19.39
CA ARG A 49 4.50 24.63 -19.02
C ARG A 49 3.44 24.72 -17.92
N VAL A 50 2.36 23.94 -18.00
CA VAL A 50 1.30 23.88 -16.97
C VAL A 50 1.88 23.50 -15.61
N PHE A 51 2.68 22.44 -15.55
CA PHE A 51 3.26 21.99 -14.28
C PHE A 51 4.31 22.95 -13.72
N LEU A 52 5.15 23.55 -14.58
CA LEU A 52 6.13 24.54 -14.14
C LEU A 52 5.50 25.85 -13.65
N ALA A 53 4.32 26.20 -14.15
CA ALA A 53 3.56 27.37 -13.72
C ALA A 53 2.64 27.09 -12.51
N SER A 54 2.41 25.81 -12.19
CA SER A 54 1.52 25.42 -11.11
C SER A 54 2.16 25.59 -9.73
N GLN A 55 1.42 26.21 -8.81
CA GLN A 55 1.82 26.36 -7.40
C GLN A 55 1.34 25.19 -6.53
N SER A 56 0.29 24.50 -6.97
CA SER A 56 -0.36 23.41 -6.23
C SER A 56 -1.06 22.47 -7.20
N HIS A 57 -1.12 21.19 -6.86
CA HIS A 57 -1.85 20.19 -7.63
C HIS A 57 -2.60 19.27 -6.67
N VAL A 58 -3.69 18.70 -7.16
CA VAL A 58 -4.46 17.68 -6.46
C VAL A 58 -4.69 16.54 -7.44
N VAL A 59 -4.43 15.31 -7.00
CA VAL A 59 -4.81 14.12 -7.75
C VAL A 59 -6.23 13.76 -7.32
N THR A 60 -7.18 13.89 -8.23
CA THR A 60 -8.57 13.46 -7.98
C THR A 60 -8.74 11.97 -8.28
N LYS A 61 -9.70 11.36 -7.59
CA LYS A 61 -10.13 9.98 -7.84
C LYS A 61 -11.23 9.90 -8.92
N GLU A 62 -11.74 11.03 -9.38
CA GLU A 62 -12.82 11.10 -10.35
C GLU A 62 -12.32 10.87 -11.77
N VAL A 63 -13.14 10.19 -12.58
CA VAL A 63 -12.89 10.04 -14.00
C VAL A 63 -13.19 11.38 -14.67
N LEU A 64 -12.15 12.03 -15.19
CA LEU A 64 -12.29 13.31 -15.88
C LEU A 64 -12.62 13.13 -17.37
N TYR A 65 -12.18 12.02 -17.97
CA TYR A 65 -12.28 11.80 -19.41
C TYR A 65 -12.25 10.31 -19.74
N TYR A 66 -13.14 9.87 -20.63
CA TYR A 66 -13.10 8.55 -21.25
C TYR A 66 -12.44 8.66 -22.63
N TYR A 67 -11.24 8.09 -22.76
CA TYR A 67 -10.58 7.98 -24.06
C TYR A 67 -11.29 6.93 -24.92
N ILE A 68 -11.55 7.22 -26.19
CA ILE A 68 -12.13 6.24 -27.13
C ILE A 68 -11.11 6.06 -28.23
N ASP A 69 -10.53 4.86 -28.32
CA ASP A 69 -9.67 4.53 -29.45
C ASP A 69 -10.52 4.41 -30.72
N ARG A 70 -10.03 5.00 -31.80
CA ARG A 70 -10.74 5.04 -33.08
C ARG A 70 -9.93 4.24 -34.08
N ASN A 71 -10.60 3.51 -34.98
CA ASN A 71 -9.92 2.72 -36.02
C ASN A 71 -8.99 3.58 -36.89
N ASP A 72 -9.27 4.86 -37.03
CA ASP A 72 -8.47 5.83 -37.79
C ASP A 72 -7.52 6.66 -36.90
N SER A 73 -7.24 6.18 -35.69
CA SER A 73 -6.32 6.82 -34.76
C SER A 73 -4.92 6.87 -35.37
N THR A 74 -4.41 8.07 -35.59
CA THR A 74 -3.05 8.25 -36.09
C THR A 74 -2.01 8.16 -34.97
N VAL A 75 -2.40 7.94 -33.70
CA VAL A 75 -1.50 7.98 -32.53
C VAL A 75 -0.31 7.04 -32.66
N ASN A 76 -0.50 5.89 -33.32
CA ASN A 76 0.54 4.89 -33.52
C ASN A 76 1.20 4.94 -34.91
N SER A 77 0.75 5.82 -35.81
CA SER A 77 1.43 6.03 -37.09
C SER A 77 2.57 7.03 -36.96
N ILE A 78 3.62 6.82 -37.74
CA ILE A 78 4.73 7.76 -37.88
C ILE A 78 4.90 8.14 -39.35
N ASN A 79 5.26 9.39 -39.58
CA ASN A 79 5.65 9.92 -40.87
C ASN A 79 6.69 11.03 -40.65
N GLU A 80 7.22 11.59 -41.73
CA GLU A 80 8.20 12.67 -41.67
C GLU A 80 7.75 13.83 -40.78
N LYS A 81 6.55 14.37 -41.01
CA LYS A 81 6.02 15.50 -40.22
C LYS A 81 5.99 15.19 -38.72
N LYS A 82 5.55 14.00 -38.33
CA LYS A 82 5.52 13.58 -36.92
C LYS A 82 6.91 13.47 -36.32
N LEU A 83 7.89 12.98 -37.07
CA LEU A 83 9.27 12.91 -36.59
C LEU A 83 9.82 14.32 -36.35
N LEU A 84 9.65 15.23 -37.31
CA LEU A 84 10.07 16.63 -37.17
C LEU A 84 9.38 17.30 -35.97
N ASP A 85 8.06 17.17 -35.86
CA ASP A 85 7.29 17.74 -34.75
C ASP A 85 7.70 17.13 -33.40
N SER A 86 8.06 15.84 -33.36
CA SER A 86 8.55 15.17 -32.15
C SER A 86 9.88 15.74 -31.66
N VAL A 87 10.81 16.03 -32.58
CA VAL A 87 12.08 16.68 -32.25
C VAL A 87 11.82 18.13 -31.81
N GLY A 88 10.96 18.84 -32.53
CA GLY A 88 10.55 20.21 -32.19
C GLY A 88 9.97 20.31 -30.78
N ALA A 89 9.09 19.40 -30.38
CA ALA A 89 8.52 19.36 -29.03
C ALA A 89 9.60 19.22 -27.94
N ILE A 90 10.56 18.32 -28.13
CA ILE A 90 11.68 18.13 -27.19
C ILE A 90 12.63 19.34 -27.19
N ALA A 91 12.89 19.94 -28.34
CA ALA A 91 13.74 21.12 -28.48
C ALA A 91 13.16 22.33 -27.75
N VAL A 92 11.85 22.57 -27.88
CA VAL A 92 11.13 23.63 -27.15
C VAL A 92 11.32 23.45 -25.66
N VAL A 93 11.06 22.25 -25.12
CA VAL A 93 11.23 22.00 -23.69
C VAL A 93 12.70 22.12 -23.27
N ALA A 94 13.64 21.59 -24.05
CA ALA A 94 15.07 21.72 -23.75
C ALA A 94 15.52 23.17 -23.65
N SER A 95 14.98 24.06 -24.49
CA SER A 95 15.24 25.50 -24.42
C SER A 95 14.70 26.12 -23.13
N MET A 96 13.50 25.74 -22.69
CA MET A 96 12.90 26.22 -21.44
C MET A 96 13.69 25.80 -20.19
N LEU A 97 14.47 24.73 -20.28
CA LEU A 97 15.25 24.19 -19.17
C LEU A 97 16.70 24.69 -19.15
N SER A 98 17.11 25.57 -20.06
CA SER A 98 18.50 26.06 -20.12
C SER A 98 18.98 26.60 -18.79
N ASP A 99 18.13 27.39 -18.12
CA ASP A 99 18.47 28.15 -16.91
C ASP A 99 18.06 27.42 -15.61
N ARG A 100 17.57 26.18 -15.74
CA ARG A 100 17.12 25.35 -14.61
C ARG A 100 18.28 24.64 -13.92
N ARG A 101 18.00 23.83 -12.90
CA ARG A 101 19.06 23.07 -12.20
C ARG A 101 19.58 21.94 -13.10
N ALA A 102 20.86 21.57 -12.94
CA ALA A 102 21.48 20.50 -13.72
C ALA A 102 20.73 19.16 -13.58
N GLU A 103 20.28 18.84 -12.36
CA GLU A 103 19.50 17.64 -12.07
C GLU A 103 18.18 17.61 -12.87
N GLU A 104 17.45 18.72 -12.96
CA GLU A 104 16.18 18.81 -13.69
C GLU A 104 16.38 18.56 -15.19
N ARG A 105 17.45 19.13 -15.75
CA ARG A 105 17.85 18.90 -17.15
C ARG A 105 18.20 17.44 -17.39
N GLU A 106 19.04 16.85 -16.54
CA GLU A 106 19.48 15.45 -16.67
C GLU A 106 18.28 14.48 -16.66
N ARG A 107 17.34 14.69 -15.74
CA ARG A 107 16.10 13.89 -15.64
C ARG A 107 15.24 14.02 -16.90
N PHE A 108 15.05 15.24 -17.40
CA PHE A 108 14.34 15.48 -18.64
C PHE A 108 15.00 14.76 -19.82
N TYR A 109 16.31 14.92 -20.03
CA TYR A 109 17.00 14.29 -21.17
C TYR A 109 16.97 12.75 -21.11
N LYS A 110 17.05 12.17 -19.92
CA LYS A 110 16.88 10.73 -19.73
C LYS A 110 15.49 10.27 -20.20
N LYS A 111 14.43 10.98 -19.82
CA LYS A 111 13.06 10.63 -20.22
C LYS A 111 12.80 10.91 -21.70
N ALA A 112 13.28 12.04 -22.22
CA ALA A 112 13.20 12.39 -23.63
C ALA A 112 13.89 11.34 -24.51
N SER A 113 15.04 10.81 -24.07
CA SER A 113 15.73 9.72 -24.78
C SER A 113 14.85 8.47 -24.89
N ALA A 114 14.24 8.04 -23.79
CA ALA A 114 13.34 6.87 -23.78
C ALA A 114 12.10 7.08 -24.67
N TRP A 115 11.57 8.30 -24.74
CA TRP A 115 10.44 8.63 -25.60
C TRP A 115 10.82 8.73 -27.08
N LEU A 116 11.98 9.29 -27.42
CA LEU A 116 12.48 9.32 -28.80
C LEU A 116 12.83 7.91 -29.31
N GLN A 117 13.31 7.02 -28.43
CA GLN A 117 13.43 5.59 -28.74
C GLN A 117 12.09 4.92 -29.07
N LEU A 118 10.98 5.39 -28.48
CA LEU A 118 9.65 4.92 -28.86
C LEU A 118 9.30 5.35 -30.29
N GLN A 119 9.64 6.58 -30.70
CA GLN A 119 9.45 7.01 -32.09
C GLN A 119 10.33 6.20 -33.05
N ALA A 120 11.57 5.89 -32.67
CA ALA A 120 12.45 5.01 -33.44
C ALA A 120 11.84 3.61 -33.65
N ARG A 121 11.20 3.04 -32.62
CA ARG A 121 10.45 1.77 -32.74
C ARG A 121 9.26 1.89 -33.67
N ARG A 122 8.58 3.04 -33.70
CA ARG A 122 7.49 3.27 -34.67
C ARG A 122 8.01 3.36 -36.11
N ILE A 123 9.23 3.86 -36.33
CA ILE A 123 9.88 3.79 -37.65
C ILE A 123 10.10 2.34 -38.07
N ARG A 124 10.57 1.46 -37.16
CA ARG A 124 10.71 0.02 -37.45
C ARG A 124 9.38 -0.59 -37.94
N ASP A 125 8.29 -0.19 -37.30
CA ASP A 125 6.96 -0.78 -37.49
C ASP A 125 6.12 -0.09 -38.57
N CYS A 126 6.63 0.98 -39.20
CA CYS A 126 5.92 1.66 -40.29
C CYS A 126 6.34 1.14 -41.66
N GLY A 127 5.36 0.66 -42.44
CA GLY A 127 5.57 0.19 -43.81
C GLY A 127 6.38 -1.11 -43.90
N GLU A 128 6.30 -1.76 -45.07
CA GLU A 128 7.12 -2.93 -45.39
C GLU A 128 8.47 -2.54 -46.02
N ASP A 129 8.56 -1.32 -46.56
CA ASP A 129 9.75 -0.84 -47.26
C ASP A 129 10.87 -0.50 -46.28
N LYS A 130 12.02 -1.15 -46.45
CA LYS A 130 13.21 -0.91 -45.64
C LYS A 130 13.87 0.43 -46.00
N ASP A 131 13.84 0.83 -47.26
CA ASP A 131 14.52 2.04 -47.72
C ASP A 131 13.78 3.29 -47.24
N GLU A 132 12.44 3.24 -47.21
CA GLU A 132 11.60 4.29 -46.61
C GLU A 132 11.90 4.46 -45.11
N ARG A 133 12.01 3.36 -44.35
CA ARG A 133 12.35 3.41 -42.92
C ARG A 133 13.74 3.98 -42.66
N ILE A 134 14.72 3.64 -43.51
CA ILE A 134 16.07 4.19 -43.43
C ILE A 134 16.05 5.70 -43.74
N ALA A 135 15.28 6.14 -44.73
CA ALA A 135 15.13 7.55 -45.07
C ALA A 135 14.52 8.35 -43.91
N LEU A 136 13.44 7.84 -43.30
CA LEU A 136 12.80 8.44 -42.13
C LEU A 136 13.75 8.52 -40.92
N ALA A 137 14.54 7.46 -40.67
CA ALA A 137 15.56 7.49 -39.62
C ALA A 137 16.65 8.51 -39.90
N GLY A 138 17.06 8.68 -41.16
CA GLY A 138 18.02 9.70 -41.58
C GLY A 138 17.52 11.11 -41.28
N ILE A 139 16.28 11.42 -41.66
CA ILE A 139 15.62 12.70 -41.35
C ILE A 139 15.56 12.93 -39.85
N PHE A 140 15.14 11.91 -39.09
CA PHE A 140 15.02 12.02 -37.63
C PHE A 140 16.36 12.33 -36.95
N ILE A 141 17.44 11.67 -37.36
CA ILE A 141 18.79 11.89 -36.83
C ILE A 141 19.31 13.27 -37.21
N MET A 142 19.09 13.69 -38.46
CA MET A 142 19.50 15.01 -38.95
C MET A 142 18.85 16.11 -38.11
N GLU A 143 17.54 16.04 -37.92
CA GLU A 143 16.79 17.03 -37.13
C GLU A 143 17.26 17.07 -35.66
N LEU A 144 17.55 15.90 -35.04
CA LEU A 144 18.11 15.84 -33.69
C LEU A 144 19.50 16.49 -33.58
N LYS A 145 20.31 16.43 -34.65
CA LYS A 145 21.62 17.09 -34.74
C LYS A 145 21.47 18.59 -34.88
N GLU A 146 20.60 19.05 -35.78
CA GLU A 146 20.34 20.47 -36.02
C GLU A 146 19.76 21.16 -34.78
N ALA A 147 18.86 20.50 -34.05
CA ALA A 147 18.33 20.97 -32.77
C ALA A 147 19.36 20.93 -31.61
N GLY A 148 20.57 20.39 -31.84
CA GLY A 148 21.61 20.26 -30.81
C GLY A 148 21.24 19.31 -29.66
N LEU A 149 20.27 18.42 -29.87
CA LEU A 149 19.76 17.50 -28.85
C LEU A 149 20.61 16.24 -28.73
N LEU A 150 21.21 15.77 -29.81
CA LEU A 150 21.92 14.49 -29.83
C LEU A 150 23.09 14.44 -28.82
N LYS A 151 23.74 15.57 -28.56
CA LYS A 151 24.83 15.70 -27.56
C LYS A 151 24.35 15.69 -26.12
N LYS A 152 23.05 15.89 -25.89
CA LYS A 152 22.41 16.03 -24.56
C LYS A 152 21.61 14.80 -24.16
N LEU A 153 21.22 13.99 -25.14
CA LEU A 153 20.46 12.75 -24.99
C LEU A 153 21.38 11.54 -24.75
N ALA A 154 20.80 10.34 -24.64
CA ALA A 154 21.55 9.11 -24.49
C ALA A 154 22.61 8.93 -25.60
N PRO A 155 23.86 8.55 -25.25
CA PRO A 155 24.98 8.56 -26.19
C PRO A 155 24.85 7.57 -27.34
N ASP A 156 24.00 6.55 -27.21
CA ASP A 156 23.76 5.51 -28.21
C ASP A 156 22.44 5.69 -28.98
N LEU A 157 21.71 6.80 -28.76
CA LEU A 157 20.40 7.02 -29.37
C LEU A 157 20.46 7.02 -30.92
N GLU A 158 21.48 7.64 -31.52
CA GLU A 158 21.66 7.63 -32.98
C GLU A 158 21.77 6.20 -33.52
N LYS A 159 22.61 5.38 -32.87
CA LYS A 159 22.80 3.97 -33.23
C LYS A 159 21.52 3.17 -33.06
N GLN A 160 20.74 3.46 -32.02
CA GLN A 160 19.45 2.79 -31.78
C GLN A 160 18.40 3.16 -32.82
N ILE A 161 18.35 4.42 -33.28
CA ILE A 161 17.43 4.86 -34.34
C ILE A 161 17.73 4.12 -35.64
N LEU A 162 19.01 4.10 -36.06
CA LEU A 162 19.44 3.36 -37.26
C LEU A 162 19.17 1.85 -37.11
N GLY A 163 19.48 1.29 -35.94
CA GLY A 163 19.21 -0.11 -35.63
C GLY A 163 17.73 -0.46 -35.78
N ALA A 164 16.84 0.38 -35.24
CA ALA A 164 15.39 0.18 -35.35
C ALA A 164 14.92 0.19 -36.82
N ALA A 165 15.37 1.14 -37.64
CA ALA A 165 14.99 1.22 -39.05
C ALA A 165 15.45 0.01 -39.89
N THR A 166 16.57 -0.62 -39.51
CA THR A 166 17.09 -1.81 -40.20
C THR A 166 16.50 -3.13 -39.67
N ALA A 167 15.86 -3.12 -38.51
CA ALA A 167 15.26 -4.30 -37.92
C ALA A 167 13.99 -4.72 -38.68
N ALA A 168 13.67 -6.02 -38.64
CA ALA A 168 12.38 -6.48 -39.13
C ALA A 168 11.24 -5.82 -38.31
N PRO A 169 10.10 -5.47 -38.95
CA PRO A 169 8.90 -5.07 -38.21
C PRO A 169 8.57 -6.13 -37.16
N ALA A 170 8.11 -5.71 -35.98
CA ALA A 170 7.64 -6.69 -35.01
C ALA A 170 6.48 -7.47 -35.63
N SER A 171 6.50 -8.81 -35.58
CA SER A 171 5.35 -9.61 -36.03
C SER A 171 4.15 -9.16 -35.21
N SER A 172 3.17 -8.52 -35.84
CA SER A 172 1.88 -8.32 -35.22
C SER A 172 1.30 -9.71 -34.98
N THR A 173 1.44 -10.24 -33.77
CA THR A 173 0.45 -11.17 -33.26
C THR A 173 -0.86 -10.41 -33.36
N VAL A 174 -1.63 -10.71 -34.39
CA VAL A 174 -2.98 -10.19 -34.57
C VAL A 174 -3.74 -10.67 -33.35
N LEU A 175 -3.81 -9.83 -32.33
CA LEU A 175 -4.83 -9.92 -31.30
C LEU A 175 -6.14 -9.96 -32.08
N GLY A 176 -6.82 -11.12 -32.02
CA GLY A 176 -8.07 -11.34 -32.75
C GLY A 176 -9.02 -10.17 -32.51
N LYS A 177 -9.82 -9.85 -33.54
CA LYS A 177 -10.82 -8.76 -33.52
C LYS A 177 -11.41 -8.57 -32.12
N VAL A 178 -10.98 -7.49 -31.47
CA VAL A 178 -11.47 -7.06 -30.16
C VAL A 178 -12.92 -6.56 -30.36
N PRO A 179 -13.86 -6.83 -29.43
CA PRO A 179 -15.25 -6.38 -29.53
C PRO A 179 -15.35 -4.85 -29.67
N ASP A 180 -16.44 -4.38 -30.29
CA ASP A 180 -16.68 -2.98 -30.70
C ASP A 180 -16.71 -1.93 -29.54
N ASN A 181 -16.48 -2.34 -28.29
CA ASN A 181 -16.64 -1.49 -27.11
C ASN A 181 -15.40 -1.60 -26.20
N PHE A 182 -14.64 -0.50 -26.09
CA PHE A 182 -13.59 -0.18 -25.11
C PHE A 182 -12.86 -1.36 -24.42
N CYS A 183 -11.69 -1.74 -24.94
CA CYS A 183 -10.72 -2.59 -24.23
C CYS A 183 -9.28 -2.12 -24.49
N PHE A 184 -8.82 -1.06 -23.81
CA PHE A 184 -7.38 -0.90 -23.61
C PHE A 184 -6.94 -1.85 -22.50
N ASN A 185 -6.42 -3.01 -22.88
CA ASN A 185 -5.68 -3.88 -21.97
C ASN A 185 -4.18 -3.70 -22.29
N PRO A 186 -3.40 -2.99 -21.46
CA PRO A 186 -1.97 -2.80 -21.70
C PRO A 186 -1.14 -4.10 -21.54
N TRP A 187 -1.76 -5.23 -21.22
CA TRP A 187 -1.08 -6.47 -20.88
C TRP A 187 -1.17 -7.53 -21.99
N LEU A 188 -0.12 -8.35 -22.08
CA LEU A 188 0.02 -9.44 -23.05
C LEU A 188 -1.06 -10.53 -22.93
N LYS A 189 -1.72 -10.63 -21.76
CA LYS A 189 -2.78 -11.60 -21.48
C LYS A 189 -3.90 -10.94 -20.69
N ASP A 190 -5.13 -11.11 -21.17
CA ASP A 190 -6.33 -10.64 -20.50
C ASP A 190 -6.93 -11.73 -19.62
N PHE A 191 -7.04 -11.46 -18.31
CA PHE A 191 -7.72 -12.35 -17.36
C PHE A 191 -9.20 -11.98 -17.16
N ALA A 192 -9.76 -11.11 -18.02
CA ALA A 192 -11.14 -10.66 -17.95
C ALA A 192 -12.13 -11.81 -17.74
N CYS A 193 -12.07 -12.90 -18.50
CA CYS A 193 -13.00 -14.03 -18.32
C CYS A 193 -12.75 -14.79 -17.01
N GLU A 194 -11.49 -14.92 -16.58
CA GLU A 194 -11.12 -15.68 -15.39
C GLU A 194 -11.46 -14.93 -14.09
N PHE A 195 -11.40 -13.60 -14.13
CA PHE A 195 -11.59 -12.72 -12.98
C PHE A 195 -12.91 -11.96 -13.00
N PHE A 196 -13.75 -12.15 -14.03
CA PHE A 196 -15.05 -11.51 -14.17
C PHE A 196 -15.88 -11.63 -12.89
N GLU A 197 -16.22 -10.49 -12.29
CA GLU A 197 -17.04 -10.37 -11.08
C GLU A 197 -16.51 -11.16 -9.86
N ARG A 198 -15.20 -11.45 -9.84
CA ARG A 198 -14.55 -12.11 -8.70
C ARG A 198 -13.83 -11.10 -7.81
N VAL A 199 -13.80 -11.38 -6.51
CA VAL A 199 -12.90 -10.73 -5.56
C VAL A 199 -11.52 -11.37 -5.65
N ILE A 200 -10.49 -10.58 -5.93
CA ILE A 200 -9.12 -11.05 -6.13
C ILE A 200 -8.28 -10.76 -4.88
N PHE A 201 -7.83 -11.80 -4.18
CA PHE A 201 -6.87 -11.64 -3.08
C PHE A 201 -5.44 -11.75 -3.63
N PHE A 202 -4.69 -10.67 -3.54
CA PHE A 202 -3.35 -10.60 -4.09
C PHE A 202 -2.29 -10.84 -3.00
N CYS A 203 -1.68 -12.03 -3.01
CA CYS A 203 -0.82 -12.52 -1.93
C CYS A 203 0.66 -12.57 -2.36
N GLU A 204 1.52 -11.78 -1.72
CA GLU A 204 2.96 -11.72 -2.03
C GLU A 204 3.79 -12.76 -1.25
N VAL A 205 3.24 -13.33 -0.18
CA VAL A 205 3.93 -14.27 0.72
C VAL A 205 2.94 -15.25 1.36
N ASP A 206 3.43 -16.34 1.91
CA ASP A 206 2.66 -17.44 2.52
C ASP A 206 1.60 -16.98 3.53
N TYR A 207 1.94 -16.06 4.44
CA TYR A 207 1.00 -15.60 5.46
C TYR A 207 -0.11 -14.70 4.91
N HIS A 208 0.05 -14.11 3.72
CA HIS A 208 -1.06 -13.45 3.04
C HIS A 208 -2.11 -14.49 2.63
N ILE A 209 -1.68 -15.64 2.11
CA ILE A 209 -2.57 -16.74 1.69
C ILE A 209 -3.32 -17.28 2.92
N ARG A 210 -2.60 -17.51 4.03
CA ARG A 210 -3.19 -17.91 5.32
C ARG A 210 -4.27 -16.93 5.81
N SER A 211 -4.07 -15.63 5.57
CA SER A 211 -5.02 -14.58 5.97
C SER A 211 -6.19 -14.42 4.99
N ALA A 212 -5.96 -14.64 3.69
CA ALA A 212 -6.96 -14.50 2.63
C ALA A 212 -7.95 -15.67 2.60
N ALA A 213 -7.47 -16.90 2.82
CA ALA A 213 -8.29 -18.10 2.67
C ALA A 213 -9.54 -18.13 3.56
N PRO A 214 -9.49 -17.78 4.87
CA PRO A 214 -10.69 -17.66 5.69
C PRO A 214 -11.70 -16.65 5.14
N VAL A 215 -11.23 -15.47 4.71
CA VAL A 215 -12.11 -14.42 4.13
C VAL A 215 -12.76 -14.91 2.84
N ALA A 216 -12.01 -15.59 1.96
CA ALA A 216 -12.51 -16.17 0.73
C ALA A 216 -13.61 -17.23 0.99
N ARG A 217 -13.47 -18.04 2.05
CA ARG A 217 -14.50 -18.99 2.47
C ARG A 217 -15.78 -18.27 2.91
N GLN A 218 -15.66 -17.21 3.72
CA GLN A 218 -16.81 -16.41 4.14
C GLN A 218 -17.51 -15.71 2.97
N LEU A 219 -16.76 -15.16 2.01
CA LEU A 219 -17.32 -14.56 0.79
C LEU A 219 -18.12 -15.59 -0.02
N ARG A 220 -17.63 -16.83 -0.13
CA ARG A 220 -18.37 -17.91 -0.81
C ARG A 220 -19.68 -18.23 -0.13
N LEU A 221 -19.71 -18.29 1.21
CA LEU A 221 -20.96 -18.45 1.98
C LEU A 221 -21.95 -17.31 1.73
N MET A 222 -21.46 -16.13 1.35
CA MET A 222 -22.25 -14.97 0.95
C MET A 222 -22.63 -14.93 -0.54
N GLY A 223 -22.30 -15.97 -1.30
CA GLY A 223 -22.56 -16.06 -2.75
C GLY A 223 -21.61 -15.21 -3.61
N ILE A 224 -20.48 -14.77 -3.07
CA ILE A 224 -19.49 -13.97 -3.77
C ILE A 224 -18.30 -14.85 -4.14
N ASN A 225 -17.99 -14.93 -5.44
CA ASN A 225 -16.85 -15.68 -5.93
C ASN A 225 -15.54 -14.92 -5.68
N SER A 226 -14.49 -15.65 -5.33
CA SER A 226 -13.17 -15.09 -5.11
C SER A 226 -12.06 -16.01 -5.62
N VAL A 227 -10.93 -15.44 -5.97
CA VAL A 227 -9.69 -16.16 -6.31
C VAL A 227 -8.54 -15.60 -5.48
N ILE A 228 -7.65 -16.47 -5.04
CA ILE A 228 -6.43 -16.13 -4.33
C ILE A 228 -5.27 -16.27 -5.31
N ILE A 229 -4.57 -15.18 -5.52
CA ILE A 229 -3.38 -15.10 -6.36
C ILE A 229 -2.16 -15.30 -5.47
N ASP A 230 -1.49 -16.42 -5.64
CA ASP A 230 -0.18 -16.69 -5.05
C ASP A 230 0.92 -16.11 -5.94
N ALA A 231 1.39 -14.91 -5.59
CA ALA A 231 2.54 -14.26 -6.20
C ALA A 231 3.86 -14.55 -5.46
N SER A 232 3.83 -15.34 -4.38
CA SER A 232 4.98 -15.59 -3.50
C SER A 232 6.11 -16.39 -4.14
N ARG A 233 5.86 -16.99 -5.31
CA ARG A 233 6.86 -17.70 -6.13
C ARG A 233 7.40 -16.86 -7.30
N SER A 234 6.96 -15.62 -7.48
CA SER A 234 7.42 -14.81 -8.61
C SER A 234 8.89 -14.44 -8.48
N THR A 235 9.64 -14.47 -9.59
CA THR A 235 11.06 -14.07 -9.62
C THR A 235 11.29 -12.58 -9.40
N THR A 236 10.23 -11.77 -9.26
CA THR A 236 10.32 -10.33 -9.07
C THR A 236 10.77 -9.93 -7.66
N PHE A 237 10.61 -10.80 -6.66
CA PHE A 237 10.84 -10.43 -5.25
C PHE A 237 12.06 -11.14 -4.66
N THR A 238 12.91 -10.37 -3.98
CA THR A 238 14.10 -10.88 -3.28
C THR A 238 13.78 -11.38 -1.87
N SER A 239 12.61 -11.07 -1.33
CA SER A 239 12.16 -11.45 0.02
C SER A 239 10.97 -12.42 0.01
N ASN A 240 10.82 -13.20 -1.06
CA ASN A 240 9.73 -14.16 -1.17
C ASN A 240 9.76 -15.18 -0.05
N ARG A 241 8.57 -15.45 0.49
CA ARG A 241 8.32 -16.59 1.35
C ARG A 241 7.19 -17.40 0.72
N PRO A 242 7.53 -18.40 -0.11
CA PRO A 242 6.52 -19.19 -0.79
C PRO A 242 5.73 -20.03 0.22
N LEU A 243 4.46 -20.28 -0.09
CA LEU A 243 3.68 -21.27 0.66
C LEU A 243 4.35 -22.65 0.50
N PRO A 244 4.66 -23.36 1.59
CA PRO A 244 5.21 -24.71 1.53
C PRO A 244 4.29 -25.67 0.76
N ASP A 245 4.88 -26.58 -0.03
CA ASP A 245 4.11 -27.51 -0.88
C ASP A 245 3.21 -28.46 -0.07
N ASP A 246 3.65 -28.82 1.15
CA ASP A 246 2.90 -29.65 2.10
C ASP A 246 1.70 -28.92 2.71
N GLU A 247 1.67 -27.59 2.68
CA GLU A 247 0.51 -26.78 3.10
C GLU A 247 -0.53 -26.61 1.99
N LEU A 248 -0.19 -26.81 0.71
CA LEU A 248 -1.13 -26.60 -0.42
C LEU A 248 -2.46 -27.36 -0.27
N PRO A 249 -2.49 -28.64 0.19
CA PRO A 249 -3.75 -29.36 0.40
C PRO A 249 -4.72 -28.68 1.37
N LEU A 250 -4.22 -27.85 2.31
CA LEU A 250 -5.05 -27.10 3.28
C LEU A 250 -5.90 -26.00 2.62
N TYR A 251 -5.62 -25.69 1.36
CA TYR A 251 -6.30 -24.66 0.57
C TYR A 251 -6.98 -25.25 -0.68
N ALA A 252 -7.12 -26.57 -0.77
CA ALA A 252 -7.79 -27.23 -1.90
C ALA A 252 -9.26 -26.83 -2.04
N ASP A 253 -9.86 -26.30 -0.97
CA ASP A 253 -11.22 -25.82 -0.97
C ASP A 253 -11.35 -24.40 -1.55
N VAL A 254 -10.28 -23.63 -1.75
CA VAL A 254 -10.32 -22.27 -2.34
C VAL A 254 -9.71 -22.24 -3.74
N ASP A 255 -10.13 -21.28 -4.59
CA ASP A 255 -9.53 -21.08 -5.92
C ASP A 255 -8.17 -20.38 -5.73
N LEU A 256 -7.11 -21.15 -5.49
CA LEU A 256 -5.73 -20.70 -5.32
C LEU A 256 -4.97 -20.88 -6.64
N ARG A 257 -4.36 -19.81 -7.15
CA ARG A 257 -3.61 -19.83 -8.42
C ARG A 257 -2.23 -19.20 -8.26
N SER A 258 -1.21 -19.92 -8.70
CA SER A 258 0.16 -19.38 -8.70
C SER A 258 0.42 -18.52 -9.92
N PHE A 259 1.09 -17.38 -9.73
CA PHE A 259 1.44 -16.44 -10.78
C PHE A 259 2.90 -16.00 -10.69
N ASN A 260 3.61 -16.06 -11.82
CA ASN A 260 4.87 -15.34 -11.96
C ASN A 260 4.61 -13.93 -12.49
N ILE A 261 4.59 -12.96 -11.58
CA ILE A 261 4.31 -11.54 -11.88
C ILE A 261 5.32 -10.93 -12.86
N ALA A 262 6.56 -11.44 -12.91
CA ALA A 262 7.56 -10.99 -13.87
C ALA A 262 7.15 -11.28 -15.32
N GLU A 263 6.40 -12.35 -15.53
CA GLU A 263 5.97 -12.83 -16.85
C GLU A 263 4.54 -12.38 -17.16
N THR A 264 3.65 -12.42 -16.17
CA THR A 264 2.22 -12.19 -16.37
C THR A 264 1.60 -11.50 -15.15
N LEU A 265 1.05 -10.31 -15.37
CA LEU A 265 0.34 -9.57 -14.34
C LEU A 265 -1.13 -10.03 -14.27
N PRO A 266 -1.63 -10.52 -13.11
CA PRO A 266 -3.01 -10.97 -12.95
C PRO A 266 -3.93 -9.76 -12.77
N PHE A 267 -4.20 -9.06 -13.88
CA PHE A 267 -5.04 -7.88 -13.92
C PHE A 267 -6.33 -8.14 -14.73
N ALA A 268 -7.44 -7.57 -14.27
CA ALA A 268 -8.70 -7.57 -15.00
C ALA A 268 -9.55 -6.35 -14.64
N THR A 269 -10.05 -5.64 -15.65
CA THR A 269 -10.89 -4.42 -15.48
C THR A 269 -12.30 -4.73 -14.97
N ASN A 270 -12.75 -5.98 -15.14
CA ASN A 270 -14.09 -6.46 -14.80
C ASN A 270 -14.11 -7.32 -13.51
N ALA A 271 -13.01 -7.33 -12.75
CA ALA A 271 -13.01 -7.89 -11.40
C ALA A 271 -13.97 -7.12 -10.49
N ALA A 272 -14.59 -7.82 -9.52
CA ALA A 272 -15.48 -7.20 -8.55
C ALA A 272 -14.71 -6.31 -7.57
N ALA A 273 -13.54 -6.76 -7.12
CA ALA A 273 -12.63 -6.00 -6.27
C ALA A 273 -11.23 -6.65 -6.24
N PHE A 274 -10.21 -5.89 -5.86
CA PHE A 274 -8.91 -6.41 -5.46
C PHE A 274 -8.66 -6.15 -3.98
N VAL A 275 -8.06 -7.13 -3.30
CA VAL A 275 -7.63 -7.06 -1.90
C VAL A 275 -6.12 -7.24 -1.84
N PHE A 276 -5.44 -6.24 -1.29
CA PHE A 276 -3.98 -6.20 -1.15
C PHE A 276 -3.62 -6.15 0.32
N MET A 277 -2.62 -6.93 0.74
CA MET A 277 -2.10 -6.89 2.11
C MET A 277 -0.87 -5.99 2.25
N ASN A 278 -0.45 -5.32 1.17
CA ASN A 278 0.63 -4.35 1.14
C ASN A 278 0.49 -3.45 -0.12
N ASP A 279 0.82 -2.17 -0.02
CA ASP A 279 0.71 -1.18 -1.11
C ASP A 279 2.04 -0.46 -1.43
N LEU A 280 3.17 -1.05 -1.03
CA LEU A 280 4.47 -0.37 -1.03
C LEU A 280 5.49 -0.97 -1.97
N THR A 281 5.16 -2.10 -2.59
CA THR A 281 5.98 -2.77 -3.59
C THR A 281 5.43 -2.46 -4.99
N TYR A 282 5.60 -3.38 -5.94
CA TYR A 282 4.95 -3.35 -7.24
C TYR A 282 3.41 -3.35 -7.14
N THR A 283 2.82 -3.83 -6.04
CA THR A 283 1.37 -3.82 -5.81
C THR A 283 0.80 -2.42 -5.98
N LYS A 284 1.57 -1.39 -5.64
CA LYS A 284 1.21 0.00 -5.85
C LYS A 284 0.84 0.31 -7.30
N ARG A 285 1.60 -0.21 -8.27
CA ARG A 285 1.31 -0.03 -9.70
C ARG A 285 -0.01 -0.70 -10.05
N LEU A 286 -0.20 -1.95 -9.62
CA LEU A 286 -1.43 -2.72 -9.87
C LEU A 286 -2.65 -2.05 -9.21
N ILE A 287 -2.50 -1.46 -8.03
CA ILE A 287 -3.53 -0.67 -7.34
C ILE A 287 -3.91 0.55 -8.19
N PHE A 288 -2.94 1.33 -8.67
CA PHE A 288 -3.23 2.50 -9.52
C PHE A 288 -3.89 2.14 -10.85
N GLU A 289 -3.51 1.00 -11.43
CA GLU A 289 -4.15 0.51 -12.65
C GLU A 289 -5.61 0.13 -12.36
N ASN A 290 -5.87 -0.68 -11.33
CA ASN A 290 -7.23 -1.01 -10.88
C ASN A 290 -8.08 0.24 -10.61
N PHE A 291 -7.47 1.22 -9.95
CA PHE A 291 -8.09 2.52 -9.70
C PHE A 291 -8.48 3.24 -10.98
N GLY A 292 -7.59 3.28 -11.99
CA GLY A 292 -7.86 3.91 -13.29
C GLY A 292 -9.01 3.25 -14.06
N PHE A 293 -9.23 1.95 -13.82
CA PHE A 293 -10.32 1.18 -14.40
C PHE A 293 -11.54 1.06 -13.48
N GLY A 294 -11.60 1.80 -12.37
CA GLY A 294 -12.73 1.78 -11.43
C GLY A 294 -13.01 0.40 -10.83
N VAL A 295 -11.97 -0.39 -10.58
CA VAL A 295 -12.08 -1.62 -9.78
C VAL A 295 -11.86 -1.23 -8.30
N PRO A 296 -12.80 -1.52 -7.39
CA PRO A 296 -12.61 -1.28 -5.96
C PRO A 296 -11.35 -1.95 -5.44
N THR A 297 -10.56 -1.20 -4.65
CA THR A 297 -9.33 -1.72 -4.03
C THR A 297 -9.40 -1.68 -2.51
N PHE A 298 -9.11 -2.80 -1.86
CA PHE A 298 -9.03 -2.95 -0.42
C PHE A 298 -7.58 -3.11 0.02
N GLY A 299 -7.19 -2.40 1.07
CA GLY A 299 -6.04 -2.75 1.89
C GLY A 299 -6.52 -3.66 3.02
N PHE A 300 -5.94 -4.85 3.15
CA PHE A 300 -6.15 -5.71 4.31
C PHE A 300 -4.91 -5.66 5.19
N TYR A 301 -5.05 -4.98 6.33
CA TYR A 301 -3.94 -4.68 7.22
C TYR A 301 -3.47 -5.95 7.96
N GLU A 302 -2.27 -6.41 7.64
CA GLU A 302 -1.81 -7.76 8.03
C GLU A 302 -1.00 -7.83 9.34
N GLY A 303 -0.59 -6.69 9.89
CA GLY A 303 0.29 -6.65 11.06
C GLY A 303 0.40 -5.28 11.69
N ILE A 304 1.63 -4.82 11.93
CA ILE A 304 1.92 -3.47 12.41
C ILE A 304 2.72 -2.70 11.36
N ASN A 305 2.53 -1.38 11.30
CA ASN A 305 3.40 -0.49 10.51
C ASN A 305 3.75 0.75 11.33
N ASP A 306 4.86 1.37 10.97
CA ASP A 306 5.15 2.75 11.35
C ASP A 306 4.34 3.68 10.44
N ASP A 307 3.08 3.93 10.81
CA ASP A 307 2.09 4.66 10.02
C ASP A 307 2.49 6.13 9.74
N TRP A 308 3.37 6.71 10.56
CA TRP A 308 3.92 8.06 10.39
C TRP A 308 5.33 8.09 9.81
N ASN A 309 5.95 6.92 9.61
CA ASN A 309 7.29 6.80 9.05
C ASN A 309 8.32 7.60 9.87
N LEU A 310 8.22 7.54 11.20
CA LEU A 310 9.08 8.30 12.09
C LEU A 310 10.53 7.82 11.99
N ASP A 311 10.77 6.51 12.02
CA ASP A 311 12.13 5.94 12.16
C ASP A 311 12.77 5.52 10.84
N ARG A 312 12.15 5.89 9.72
CA ARG A 312 12.61 5.60 8.36
C ARG A 312 13.18 6.84 7.68
N LYS A 313 14.33 6.68 7.03
CA LYS A 313 14.94 7.73 6.19
C LYS A 313 14.13 8.00 4.91
N ALA A 314 13.55 6.96 4.31
CA ALA A 314 12.71 7.06 3.12
C ALA A 314 11.25 7.20 3.53
N LEU A 315 10.51 8.12 2.90
CA LEU A 315 9.09 8.32 3.16
C LEU A 315 8.28 7.12 2.63
N ARG A 316 7.73 6.31 3.55
CA ARG A 316 6.79 5.23 3.29
C ARG A 316 5.47 5.59 3.95
N ARG A 317 4.38 5.72 3.19
CA ARG A 317 3.03 5.89 3.76
C ARG A 317 2.21 4.63 3.44
N PRO A 318 2.17 3.65 4.35
CA PRO A 318 1.47 2.40 4.12
C PRO A 318 -0.03 2.62 3.92
N TYR A 319 -0.63 1.74 3.12
CA TYR A 319 -2.04 1.66 2.77
C TYR A 319 -2.68 2.98 2.32
N ARG A 320 -1.90 3.88 1.71
CA ARG A 320 -2.41 5.14 1.16
C ARG A 320 -2.93 5.04 -0.26
N SER A 321 -2.61 3.95 -0.96
CA SER A 321 -2.91 3.80 -2.39
C SER A 321 -4.28 3.17 -2.66
N VAL A 322 -4.89 2.51 -1.68
CA VAL A 322 -6.17 1.79 -1.81
C VAL A 322 -7.40 2.68 -1.58
N ASP A 323 -8.58 2.21 -1.97
CA ASP A 323 -9.86 2.90 -1.74
C ASP A 323 -10.40 2.67 -0.33
N TYR A 324 -10.44 1.42 0.11
CA TYR A 324 -10.98 0.99 1.40
C TYR A 324 -9.88 0.33 2.23
N LEU A 325 -9.93 0.48 3.56
CA LEU A 325 -8.95 -0.12 4.45
C LEU A 325 -9.60 -0.95 5.56
N LEU A 326 -9.25 -2.23 5.62
CA LEU A 326 -9.66 -3.16 6.66
C LEU A 326 -8.62 -3.13 7.78
N LEU A 327 -8.97 -2.47 8.88
CA LEU A 327 -8.09 -2.13 9.99
C LEU A 327 -8.01 -3.25 11.05
N PRO A 328 -6.85 -3.39 11.70
CA PRO A 328 -6.65 -4.40 12.74
C PRO A 328 -7.34 -4.01 14.05
N GLY A 329 -7.45 -2.72 14.35
CA GLY A 329 -8.08 -2.23 15.57
C GLY A 329 -8.43 -0.76 15.44
N ILE A 330 -9.13 -0.25 16.45
CA ILE A 330 -9.61 1.13 16.48
C ILE A 330 -8.45 2.14 16.56
N TYR A 331 -7.31 1.75 17.16
CA TYR A 331 -6.09 2.57 17.19
C TYR A 331 -5.68 3.09 15.81
N GLN A 332 -5.77 2.25 14.77
CA GLN A 332 -5.34 2.64 13.44
C GLN A 332 -6.27 3.68 12.80
N GLN A 333 -7.53 3.83 13.24
CA GLN A 333 -8.44 4.82 12.66
C GLN A 333 -7.90 6.25 12.77
N GLY A 334 -7.18 6.56 13.85
CA GLY A 334 -6.55 7.87 14.05
C GLY A 334 -5.51 8.24 12.99
N PHE A 335 -5.03 7.27 12.20
CA PHE A 335 -4.06 7.51 11.12
C PHE A 335 -4.74 7.68 9.75
N TYR A 336 -5.93 7.11 9.56
CA TYR A 336 -6.54 6.92 8.23
C TYR A 336 -7.89 7.63 8.08
N SER A 337 -8.01 8.85 8.63
CA SER A 337 -9.21 9.69 8.47
C SER A 337 -9.45 10.20 7.04
N ASP A 338 -8.49 10.01 6.14
CA ASP A 338 -8.54 10.44 4.74
C ASP A 338 -9.20 9.41 3.80
N ARG A 339 -9.72 8.30 4.33
CA ARG A 339 -10.30 7.20 3.54
C ARG A 339 -11.32 6.42 4.33
N GLU A 340 -12.12 5.63 3.62
CA GLU A 340 -13.06 4.73 4.28
C GLU A 340 -12.33 3.57 4.95
N THR A 341 -12.61 3.37 6.23
CA THR A 341 -12.00 2.32 7.03
C THR A 341 -13.04 1.46 7.72
N ARG A 342 -12.74 0.18 7.90
CA ARG A 342 -13.55 -0.78 8.65
C ARG A 342 -12.66 -1.53 9.63
N VAL A 343 -12.98 -1.51 10.93
CA VAL A 343 -12.24 -2.30 11.91
C VAL A 343 -12.67 -3.76 11.80
N VAL A 344 -11.73 -4.64 11.45
CA VAL A 344 -11.99 -6.07 11.25
C VAL A 344 -11.23 -6.95 12.23
N GLY A 345 -10.08 -6.52 12.75
CA GLY A 345 -9.27 -7.36 13.63
C GLY A 345 -8.03 -7.93 12.95
N LEU A 346 -7.17 -8.60 13.74
CA LEU A 346 -6.04 -9.37 13.22
C LEU A 346 -6.33 -10.88 13.34
N PRO A 347 -6.51 -11.61 12.21
CA PRO A 347 -6.75 -13.05 12.24
C PRO A 347 -5.68 -13.82 13.03
N ASN A 348 -4.41 -13.44 12.89
CA ASN A 348 -3.29 -14.10 13.57
C ASN A 348 -3.36 -13.96 15.10
N VAL A 349 -3.80 -12.80 15.61
CA VAL A 349 -3.93 -12.57 17.05
C VAL A 349 -5.17 -13.29 17.59
N ARG A 350 -6.29 -13.23 16.86
CA ARG A 350 -7.54 -13.89 17.24
C ARG A 350 -7.39 -15.40 17.34
N SER A 351 -6.73 -16.04 16.37
CA SER A 351 -6.53 -17.49 16.37
C SER A 351 -5.70 -17.95 17.57
N ARG A 352 -4.67 -17.20 17.97
CA ARG A 352 -3.87 -17.48 19.18
C ARG A 352 -4.67 -17.33 20.46
N LEU A 353 -5.49 -16.28 20.55
CA LEU A 353 -6.31 -16.04 21.72
C LEU A 353 -7.35 -17.16 21.92
N ALA A 354 -7.86 -17.73 20.84
CA ALA A 354 -8.81 -18.85 20.87
C ALA A 354 -8.17 -20.18 21.30
N GLN A 355 -6.85 -20.33 21.17
CA GLN A 355 -6.17 -21.55 21.63
C GLN A 355 -6.06 -21.57 23.16
N PRO A 356 -6.15 -22.76 23.80
CA PRO A 356 -5.91 -22.90 25.23
C PRO A 356 -4.53 -22.35 25.62
N TYR A 357 -4.43 -21.83 26.84
CA TYR A 357 -3.14 -21.46 27.40
C TYR A 357 -2.29 -22.71 27.64
N VAL A 358 -1.06 -22.70 27.11
CA VAL A 358 -0.06 -23.75 27.34
C VAL A 358 0.95 -23.21 28.33
N GLN A 359 1.26 -23.94 29.40
CA GLN A 359 2.32 -23.52 30.32
C GLN A 359 3.70 -23.62 29.66
N PRO A 360 4.60 -22.64 29.90
CA PRO A 360 5.95 -22.70 29.38
C PRO A 360 6.72 -23.88 29.98
N THR A 361 7.51 -24.57 29.16
CA THR A 361 8.31 -25.72 29.59
C THR A 361 9.70 -25.33 30.11
N LYS A 362 10.15 -24.11 29.77
CA LYS A 362 11.46 -23.57 30.18
C LYS A 362 11.28 -22.18 30.78
N ARG A 363 11.90 -21.95 31.95
CA ARG A 363 12.02 -20.61 32.55
C ARG A 363 13.06 -19.79 31.80
N ARG A 364 12.66 -19.23 30.66
CA ARG A 364 13.56 -18.60 29.66
C ARG A 364 12.94 -17.36 29.04
N ALA A 365 13.76 -16.32 28.83
CA ALA A 365 13.40 -15.15 28.04
C ALA A 365 13.62 -15.38 26.54
N ILE A 366 12.65 -14.96 25.73
CA ILE A 366 12.75 -14.95 24.27
C ILE A 366 13.07 -13.51 23.85
N ILE A 367 14.25 -13.28 23.28
CA ILE A 367 14.68 -11.96 22.78
C ILE A 367 14.40 -11.91 21.28
N ASN A 368 13.41 -11.12 20.87
CA ASN A 368 13.04 -10.96 19.47
C ASN A 368 13.80 -9.81 18.79
N VAL A 369 14.69 -10.16 17.87
CA VAL A 369 15.55 -9.24 17.13
C VAL A 369 15.00 -9.07 15.71
N ASN A 370 14.44 -7.89 15.44
CA ASN A 370 13.75 -7.58 14.19
C ASN A 370 14.19 -6.21 13.63
N PHE A 371 15.47 -6.05 13.28
CA PHE A 371 15.99 -4.87 12.60
C PHE A 371 16.03 -5.10 11.10
N THR A 372 14.94 -4.70 10.43
CA THR A 372 14.66 -5.06 9.05
C THR A 372 14.42 -3.84 8.17
N TYR A 373 14.66 -4.01 6.86
CA TYR A 373 14.30 -3.04 5.83
C TYR A 373 14.89 -1.64 6.03
N GLY A 374 16.13 -1.57 6.54
CA GLY A 374 16.87 -0.33 6.78
C GLY A 374 16.37 0.50 7.96
N VAL A 375 15.63 -0.09 8.90
CA VAL A 375 15.06 0.61 10.07
C VAL A 375 15.89 0.35 11.31
N LEU A 376 16.64 1.38 11.73
CA LEU A 376 17.47 1.40 12.95
C LEU A 376 18.49 0.26 13.04
N GLU A 377 18.90 -0.32 11.90
CA GLU A 377 19.83 -1.47 11.86
C GLU A 377 21.19 -1.17 12.50
N ASP A 378 21.60 0.10 12.53
CA ASP A 378 22.79 0.62 13.19
C ASP A 378 22.70 0.64 14.72
N ARG A 379 21.49 0.46 15.28
CA ARG A 379 21.22 0.46 16.73
C ARG A 379 20.96 -0.94 17.30
N ARG A 380 21.08 -1.99 16.46
CA ARG A 380 20.82 -3.40 16.84
C ARG A 380 21.63 -3.83 18.06
N ASP A 381 22.93 -3.57 18.06
CA ASP A 381 23.84 -4.08 19.09
C ASP A 381 23.46 -3.52 20.47
N LEU A 382 23.08 -2.25 20.54
CA LEU A 382 22.60 -1.63 21.77
C LEU A 382 21.37 -2.35 22.35
N PHE A 383 20.41 -2.74 21.51
CA PHE A 383 19.24 -3.52 21.94
C PHE A 383 19.62 -4.93 22.40
N VAL A 384 20.45 -5.64 21.62
CA VAL A 384 20.80 -7.04 21.94
C VAL A 384 21.66 -7.11 23.20
N GLU A 385 22.68 -6.27 23.31
CA GLU A 385 23.61 -6.27 24.45
C GLU A 385 22.89 -5.94 25.77
N SER A 386 22.03 -4.92 25.77
CA SER A 386 21.25 -4.55 26.95
C SER A 386 20.25 -5.64 27.36
N ALA A 387 19.57 -6.28 26.40
CA ALA A 387 18.66 -7.39 26.68
C ALA A 387 19.36 -8.62 27.26
N VAL A 388 20.48 -9.03 26.64
CA VAL A 388 21.27 -10.17 27.11
C VAL A 388 21.88 -9.91 28.49
N ALA A 389 22.41 -8.71 28.71
CA ALA A 389 22.99 -8.33 30.00
C ALA A 389 21.92 -8.34 31.11
N ALA A 390 20.72 -7.80 30.85
CA ALA A 390 19.62 -7.82 31.81
C ALA A 390 19.19 -9.25 32.18
N CYS A 391 19.04 -10.15 31.19
CA CYS A 391 18.74 -11.57 31.46
C CYS A 391 19.83 -12.23 32.30
N THR A 392 21.10 -11.97 31.98
CA THR A 392 22.25 -12.54 32.69
C THR A 392 22.28 -12.06 34.16
N GLU A 393 22.07 -10.77 34.40
CA GLU A 393 22.04 -10.20 35.76
C GLU A 393 20.79 -10.60 36.56
N ALA A 394 19.70 -10.97 35.89
CA ALA A 394 18.51 -11.55 36.51
C ALA A 394 18.66 -13.06 36.78
N GLY A 395 19.73 -13.70 36.33
CA GLY A 395 19.90 -15.16 36.40
C GLY A 395 18.89 -15.93 35.54
N LEU A 396 18.37 -15.30 34.48
CA LEU A 396 17.36 -15.87 33.59
C LEU A 396 18.00 -16.35 32.28
N ASP A 397 17.76 -17.62 31.93
CA ASP A 397 18.18 -18.17 30.65
C ASP A 397 17.52 -17.39 29.49
N TYR A 398 18.21 -17.27 28.35
CA TYR A 398 17.69 -16.55 27.20
C TYR A 398 17.95 -17.28 25.89
N ILE A 399 17.10 -17.01 24.90
CA ILE A 399 17.34 -17.38 23.49
C ILE A 399 16.90 -16.24 22.59
N ILE A 400 17.71 -15.96 21.58
CA ILE A 400 17.43 -14.95 20.57
C ILE A 400 16.68 -15.60 19.41
N THR A 401 15.59 -14.97 18.97
CA THR A 401 14.96 -15.25 17.68
C THR A 401 15.23 -14.08 16.75
N GLN A 402 15.80 -14.36 15.57
CA GLN A 402 16.16 -13.35 14.59
C GLN A 402 15.17 -13.37 13.43
N HIS A 403 14.61 -12.22 13.09
CA HIS A 403 13.72 -12.11 11.93
C HIS A 403 14.48 -12.46 10.62
N PRO A 404 13.90 -13.22 9.67
CA PRO A 404 14.62 -13.65 8.45
C PRO A 404 15.17 -12.51 7.57
N ALA A 405 14.51 -11.36 7.60
CA ALA A 405 14.94 -10.15 6.90
C ALA A 405 16.02 -9.34 7.65
N ASP A 406 16.31 -9.67 8.91
CA ASP A 406 17.40 -9.04 9.67
C ASP A 406 18.72 -9.72 9.29
N LYS A 407 19.71 -8.93 8.88
CA LYS A 407 21.02 -9.40 8.42
C LYS A 407 22.15 -9.18 9.42
N GLY A 408 21.83 -8.81 10.67
CA GLY A 408 22.79 -8.69 11.75
C GLY A 408 23.50 -10.01 12.05
N VAL A 409 24.78 -9.94 12.44
CA VAL A 409 25.57 -11.11 12.82
C VAL A 409 25.45 -11.32 14.33
N LEU A 410 24.76 -12.37 14.75
CA LEU A 410 24.47 -12.65 16.16
C LEU A 410 25.15 -13.94 16.67
N SER A 411 26.15 -14.46 15.96
CA SER A 411 26.81 -15.75 16.23
C SER A 411 27.50 -15.86 17.60
N ARG A 412 27.75 -14.73 18.27
CA ARG A 412 28.31 -14.68 19.64
C ARG A 412 27.27 -14.92 20.75
N TYR A 413 25.99 -14.97 20.40
CA TYR A 413 24.88 -15.13 21.34
C TYR A 413 24.18 -16.48 21.17
N ASN A 414 23.33 -16.84 22.13
CA ASN A 414 22.45 -17.99 22.02
C ASN A 414 21.28 -17.68 21.06
N VAL A 415 21.42 -18.01 19.77
CA VAL A 415 20.40 -17.79 18.73
C VAL A 415 19.70 -19.11 18.42
N GLY A 416 18.37 -19.12 18.55
CA GLY A 416 17.54 -20.27 18.22
C GLY A 416 17.32 -20.42 16.72
N THR A 417 17.20 -21.66 16.27
CA THR A 417 16.84 -22.02 14.89
C THR A 417 15.35 -22.30 14.70
N ASP A 418 14.63 -22.48 15.80
CA ASP A 418 13.20 -22.78 15.79
C ASP A 418 12.37 -21.54 15.44
N SER A 419 11.12 -21.78 15.06
CA SER A 419 10.18 -20.69 14.80
C SER A 419 9.94 -19.85 16.05
N VAL A 420 9.63 -18.56 15.87
CA VAL A 420 9.26 -17.67 16.99
C VAL A 420 8.10 -18.24 17.81
N TYR A 421 7.16 -18.97 17.19
CA TYR A 421 6.02 -19.55 17.87
C TYR A 421 6.42 -20.73 18.76
N SER A 422 7.27 -21.63 18.26
CA SER A 422 7.83 -22.73 19.07
C SER A 422 8.61 -22.18 20.26
N LEU A 423 9.39 -21.12 20.06
CA LEU A 423 10.13 -20.46 21.13
C LEU A 423 9.21 -19.78 22.15
N LEU A 424 8.11 -19.16 21.71
CA LEU A 424 7.10 -18.57 22.60
C LEU A 424 6.31 -19.63 23.39
N GLU A 425 6.05 -20.80 22.80
CA GLU A 425 5.40 -21.92 23.50
C GLU A 425 6.29 -22.45 24.62
N GLU A 426 7.59 -22.64 24.36
CA GLU A 426 8.54 -23.14 25.36
C GLU A 426 8.95 -22.10 26.41
N GLY A 427 9.14 -20.85 25.99
CA GLY A 427 9.67 -19.77 26.83
C GLY A 427 8.62 -19.05 27.69
N THR A 428 9.09 -18.37 28.73
CA THR A 428 8.22 -17.75 29.75
C THR A 428 7.84 -16.32 29.40
N ILE A 429 8.77 -15.52 28.86
CA ILE A 429 8.59 -14.09 28.67
C ILE A 429 9.22 -13.61 27.36
N LEU A 430 8.57 -12.68 26.67
CA LEU A 430 9.09 -12.05 25.45
C LEU A 430 9.74 -10.70 25.75
N ILE A 431 10.93 -10.46 25.22
CA ILE A 431 11.56 -9.14 25.13
C ILE A 431 11.60 -8.76 23.66
N SER A 432 11.03 -7.61 23.29
CA SER A 432 10.99 -7.20 21.89
C SER A 432 11.03 -5.68 21.73
N ARG A 433 11.55 -5.22 20.59
CA ARG A 433 11.26 -3.88 20.04
C ARG A 433 9.89 -3.87 19.34
N PHE A 434 9.56 -2.81 18.58
CA PHE A 434 8.35 -2.75 17.77
C PHE A 434 8.19 -3.98 16.87
N SER A 435 7.26 -4.88 17.22
CA SER A 435 6.97 -6.12 16.49
C SER A 435 5.54 -6.61 16.75
N THR A 436 4.92 -7.27 15.76
CA THR A 436 3.64 -7.97 15.94
C THR A 436 3.74 -9.06 17.02
N THR A 437 4.94 -9.59 17.23
CA THR A 437 5.24 -10.63 18.23
C THR A 437 4.82 -10.24 19.64
N ILE A 438 4.79 -8.94 19.99
CA ILE A 438 4.25 -8.47 21.27
C ILE A 438 2.75 -8.81 21.37
N LEU A 439 1.97 -8.52 20.32
CA LEU A 439 0.53 -8.81 20.27
C LEU A 439 0.26 -10.32 20.32
N GLU A 440 1.10 -11.10 19.63
CA GLU A 440 1.00 -12.56 19.58
C GLU A 440 1.34 -13.21 20.93
N ALA A 441 2.42 -12.77 21.59
CA ALA A 441 2.80 -13.25 22.91
C ALA A 441 1.71 -12.98 23.96
N LEU A 442 1.17 -11.76 23.99
CA LEU A 442 0.07 -11.42 24.90
C LEU A 442 -1.18 -12.28 24.64
N ALA A 443 -1.53 -12.52 23.37
CA ALA A 443 -2.64 -13.39 23.00
C ALA A 443 -2.41 -14.85 23.40
N MET A 444 -1.16 -15.33 23.35
CA MET A 444 -0.78 -16.66 23.84
C MET A 444 -0.78 -16.75 25.36
N GLY A 445 -0.82 -15.62 26.09
CA GLY A 445 -0.72 -15.57 27.55
C GLY A 445 0.73 -15.52 28.06
N ARG A 446 1.66 -15.02 27.24
CA ARG A 446 3.05 -14.76 27.61
C ARG A 446 3.21 -13.27 27.93
N PRO A 447 3.79 -12.89 29.08
CA PRO A 447 4.18 -11.51 29.31
C PRO A 447 5.13 -11.06 28.20
N ALA A 448 5.01 -9.79 27.84
CA ALA A 448 5.92 -9.13 26.92
C ALA A 448 6.57 -7.96 27.66
N ILE A 449 7.75 -7.56 27.22
CA ILE A 449 8.41 -6.32 27.60
C ILE A 449 8.80 -5.60 26.32
N TYR A 450 8.30 -4.38 26.15
CA TYR A 450 8.74 -3.51 25.08
C TYR A 450 10.05 -2.83 25.50
N HIS A 451 11.17 -3.36 25.02
CA HIS A 451 12.50 -2.86 25.35
C HIS A 451 13.00 -1.92 24.25
N ASN A 452 13.19 -0.65 24.59
CA ASN A 452 13.53 0.43 23.67
C ASN A 452 14.73 1.28 24.14
N PRO A 453 15.94 0.70 24.25
CA PRO A 453 17.16 1.45 24.56
C PRO A 453 17.67 2.29 23.38
N ILE A 454 16.98 2.21 22.24
CA ILE A 454 17.41 2.78 20.96
C ILE A 454 16.68 4.07 20.59
N ASP A 455 15.77 4.55 21.46
CA ASP A 455 14.89 5.69 21.21
C ASP A 455 14.03 5.53 19.94
N GLU A 456 13.45 4.34 19.76
CA GLU A 456 12.45 4.08 18.74
C GLU A 456 11.21 4.96 18.99
N ARG A 457 10.78 5.68 17.95
CA ARG A 457 9.79 6.76 18.08
C ARG A 457 8.37 6.32 17.82
N VAL A 458 8.17 5.16 17.18
CA VAL A 458 6.84 4.66 16.81
C VAL A 458 5.90 4.60 18.03
N PRO A 459 4.75 5.29 18.01
CA PRO A 459 3.94 5.48 19.22
C PRO A 459 3.17 4.24 19.70
N LYS A 460 2.97 3.25 18.80
CA LYS A 460 2.04 2.14 19.02
C LYS A 460 2.22 1.37 20.33
N PHE A 461 3.46 1.19 20.78
CA PHE A 461 3.74 0.43 22.00
C PHE A 461 4.14 1.32 23.19
N LYS A 462 4.08 2.66 23.06
CA LYS A 462 4.41 3.59 24.15
C LYS A 462 3.35 3.68 25.23
N PHE A 463 2.11 3.27 24.93
CA PHE A 463 0.99 3.27 25.86
C PHE A 463 0.47 1.83 26.02
N PRO A 464 0.94 1.09 27.03
CA PRO A 464 0.66 -0.34 27.15
C PRO A 464 -0.73 -0.66 27.69
N LEU A 465 -1.44 0.33 28.25
CA LEU A 465 -2.75 0.14 28.91
C LEU A 465 -2.70 -0.99 29.96
N GLY A 466 -1.59 -1.06 30.70
CA GLY A 466 -1.31 -2.09 31.71
C GLY A 466 -0.95 -3.48 31.17
N ALA A 467 -0.89 -3.69 29.85
CA ALA A 467 -0.70 -5.02 29.28
C ALA A 467 0.74 -5.58 29.46
N TYR A 468 1.74 -4.70 29.40
CA TYR A 468 3.16 -5.05 29.44
C TYR A 468 4.02 -3.90 29.97
N SER A 469 5.25 -4.22 30.39
CA SER A 469 6.25 -3.26 30.83
C SER A 469 7.01 -2.62 29.66
N ILE A 470 7.42 -1.36 29.82
CA ILE A 470 8.27 -0.62 28.86
C ILE A 470 9.58 -0.28 29.55
N THR A 471 10.70 -0.49 28.86
CA THR A 471 12.03 -0.24 29.42
C THR A 471 12.95 0.39 28.38
N ASP A 472 13.87 1.24 28.81
CA ASP A 472 14.78 2.01 27.94
C ASP A 472 16.26 1.72 28.25
N GLY A 473 16.54 0.75 29.12
CA GLY A 473 17.89 0.40 29.54
C GLY A 473 17.94 -0.93 30.27
N LYS A 474 19.17 -1.41 30.48
CA LYS A 474 19.46 -2.72 31.09
C LYS A 474 18.86 -2.86 32.49
N ASP A 475 19.06 -1.88 33.37
CA ASP A 475 18.61 -1.96 34.76
C ASP A 475 17.07 -1.95 34.86
N ALA A 476 16.41 -1.11 34.06
CA ALA A 476 14.95 -1.08 33.95
C ALA A 476 14.40 -2.41 33.40
N LEU A 477 15.08 -3.00 32.40
CA LEU A 477 14.72 -4.31 31.86
C LEU A 477 14.85 -5.42 32.90
N LYS A 478 15.93 -5.43 33.70
CA LYS A 478 16.10 -6.40 34.78
C LYS A 478 14.93 -6.33 35.78
N GLN A 479 14.59 -5.13 36.26
CA GLN A 479 13.48 -4.93 37.19
C GLN A 479 12.14 -5.36 36.59
N ALA A 480 11.90 -5.06 35.31
CA ALA A 480 10.71 -5.50 34.61
C ALA A 480 10.64 -7.02 34.48
N LEU A 481 11.76 -7.70 34.19
CA LEU A 481 11.82 -9.16 34.15
C LEU A 481 11.42 -9.78 35.49
N GLU A 482 11.97 -9.26 36.59
CA GLU A 482 11.63 -9.72 37.95
C GLU A 482 10.14 -9.51 38.24
N SER A 483 9.61 -8.31 37.99
CA SER A 483 8.20 -7.99 38.24
C SER A 483 7.22 -8.83 37.41
N GLU A 484 7.50 -9.03 36.13
CA GLU A 484 6.61 -9.80 35.24
C GLU A 484 6.64 -11.29 35.58
N LEU A 485 7.80 -11.83 35.98
CA LEU A 485 7.93 -13.20 36.44
C LEU A 485 7.23 -13.42 37.78
N THR A 486 7.36 -12.49 38.73
CA THR A 486 6.63 -12.55 40.01
C THR A 486 5.12 -12.54 39.78
N PHE A 487 4.61 -11.65 38.91
CA PHE A 487 3.19 -11.63 38.56
C PHE A 487 2.69 -12.98 38.03
N LEU A 488 3.49 -13.65 37.19
CA LEU A 488 3.17 -15.00 36.70
C LEU A 488 3.21 -16.05 37.82
N ASP A 489 4.27 -16.04 38.64
CA ASP A 489 4.46 -17.00 39.74
C ASP A 489 3.31 -16.88 40.77
N ASP A 490 2.76 -15.67 40.95
CA ASP A 490 1.58 -15.39 41.80
C ASP A 490 0.24 -15.76 41.14
N GLY A 491 0.25 -16.37 39.94
CA GLY A 491 -0.96 -16.82 39.24
C GLY A 491 -1.65 -15.73 38.41
N GLY A 492 -0.93 -14.68 38.03
CA GLY A 492 -1.44 -13.59 37.21
C GLY A 492 -1.86 -14.04 35.80
N ASP A 493 -3.00 -13.51 35.33
CA ASP A 493 -3.54 -13.80 34.00
C ASP A 493 -3.15 -12.71 33.00
N ILE A 494 -2.20 -13.02 32.13
CA ILE A 494 -1.69 -12.12 31.09
C ILE A 494 -2.75 -11.80 30.04
N ARG A 495 -3.57 -12.77 29.63
CA ARG A 495 -4.60 -12.53 28.60
C ARG A 495 -5.66 -11.57 29.14
N LYS A 496 -6.06 -11.73 30.39
CA LYS A 496 -6.98 -10.81 31.08
C LYS A 496 -6.37 -9.43 31.23
N ARG A 497 -5.11 -9.33 31.66
CA ARG A 497 -4.38 -8.05 31.80
C ARG A 497 -4.25 -7.31 30.46
N ALA A 498 -4.00 -8.04 29.37
CA ALA A 498 -3.80 -7.49 28.04
C ALA A 498 -5.11 -7.27 27.24
N ALA A 499 -6.28 -7.65 27.77
CA ALA A 499 -7.52 -7.69 27.00
C ALA A 499 -7.90 -6.34 26.39
N LEU A 500 -7.75 -5.24 27.14
CA LEU A 500 -8.06 -3.89 26.64
C LEU A 500 -7.10 -3.47 25.52
N PHE A 501 -5.80 -3.68 25.73
CA PHE A 501 -4.77 -3.37 24.73
C PHE A 501 -4.95 -4.17 23.43
N LEU A 502 -5.19 -5.47 23.54
CA LEU A 502 -5.44 -6.34 22.39
C LEU A 502 -6.75 -5.98 21.68
N HIS A 503 -7.79 -5.58 22.39
CA HIS A 503 -9.02 -5.13 21.74
C HIS A 503 -8.80 -3.81 20.99
N PHE A 504 -8.13 -2.84 21.62
CA PHE A 504 -7.85 -1.55 21.02
C PHE A 504 -7.01 -1.66 19.74
N HIS A 505 -6.07 -2.59 19.69
CA HIS A 505 -5.15 -2.73 18.55
C HIS A 505 -5.47 -3.85 17.56
N CYS A 506 -6.25 -4.85 17.97
CA CYS A 506 -6.48 -6.08 17.21
C CYS A 506 -7.96 -6.51 17.16
N ASN A 507 -8.87 -5.68 17.67
CA ASN A 507 -10.31 -5.94 17.76
C ASN A 507 -10.69 -7.26 18.45
N THR A 508 -9.90 -7.75 19.41
CA THR A 508 -10.13 -9.06 20.05
C THR A 508 -11.38 -9.14 20.93
N GLY A 509 -11.96 -7.99 21.31
CA GLY A 509 -13.22 -7.94 22.07
C GLY A 509 -14.49 -8.13 21.25
N ASP A 510 -14.41 -8.16 19.91
CA ASP A 510 -15.57 -8.39 19.06
C ASP A 510 -16.03 -9.87 19.15
N SER A 511 -17.35 -10.06 19.14
CA SER A 511 -17.97 -11.38 19.08
C SER A 511 -17.85 -12.02 17.69
N ILE A 512 -17.63 -11.21 16.65
CA ILE A 512 -17.54 -11.65 15.27
C ILE A 512 -16.07 -11.84 14.90
N ASP A 513 -15.74 -12.95 14.25
CA ASP A 513 -14.36 -13.22 13.85
C ASP A 513 -13.88 -12.31 12.71
N PRO A 514 -12.57 -11.99 12.67
CA PRO A 514 -12.03 -11.02 11.72
C PRO A 514 -12.26 -11.35 10.24
N ASP A 515 -12.28 -12.64 9.89
CA ASP A 515 -12.52 -13.10 8.54
C ASP A 515 -13.95 -12.80 8.07
N LEU A 516 -14.94 -12.96 8.95
CA LEU A 516 -16.33 -12.62 8.66
C LEU A 516 -16.53 -11.11 8.58
N LEU A 517 -15.90 -10.33 9.47
CA LEU A 517 -15.94 -8.87 9.40
C LEU A 517 -15.32 -8.34 8.09
N ALA A 518 -14.16 -8.86 7.71
CA ALA A 518 -13.50 -8.52 6.44
C ALA A 518 -14.38 -8.90 5.23
N ALA A 519 -14.95 -10.11 5.22
CA ALA A 519 -15.83 -10.55 4.15
C ALA A 519 -17.09 -9.69 4.03
N ARG A 520 -17.71 -9.28 5.16
CA ARG A 520 -18.86 -8.36 5.16
C ARG A 520 -18.51 -6.99 4.59
N ALA A 521 -17.39 -6.42 5.00
CA ALA A 521 -16.92 -5.13 4.49
C ALA A 521 -16.66 -5.18 2.98
N ILE A 522 -16.05 -6.25 2.48
CA ILE A 522 -15.85 -6.46 1.04
C ILE A 522 -17.20 -6.64 0.33
N ALA A 523 -18.08 -7.48 0.87
CA ALA A 523 -19.38 -7.80 0.28
C ALA A 523 -20.28 -6.57 0.15
N GLU A 524 -20.23 -5.64 1.11
CA GLU A 524 -20.98 -4.38 1.08
C GLU A 524 -20.63 -3.57 -0.17
N VAL A 525 -19.34 -3.33 -0.41
CA VAL A 525 -18.86 -2.58 -1.57
C VAL A 525 -19.09 -3.36 -2.87
N VAL A 526 -18.89 -4.67 -2.88
CA VAL A 526 -19.08 -5.49 -4.10
C VAL A 526 -20.56 -5.50 -4.53
N ARG A 527 -21.51 -5.54 -3.58
CA ARG A 527 -22.95 -5.55 -3.88
C ARG A 527 -23.49 -4.17 -4.21
N SER A 528 -22.95 -3.14 -3.58
CA SER A 528 -23.35 -1.75 -3.77
C SER A 528 -22.11 -0.87 -3.99
N PRO A 529 -21.41 -1.02 -5.13
CA PRO A 529 -20.26 -0.18 -5.40
C PRO A 529 -20.72 1.27 -5.51
N GLY A 530 -19.96 2.17 -4.88
CA GLY A 530 -20.27 3.61 -4.86
C GLY A 530 -20.29 4.26 -6.26
N GLU A 531 -20.86 5.46 -6.35
CA GLU A 531 -21.17 6.17 -7.60
C GLU A 531 -19.97 6.29 -8.56
N ARG A 532 -18.76 6.41 -8.01
CA ARG A 532 -17.50 6.45 -8.76
C ARG A 532 -17.33 5.28 -9.75
N TYR A 533 -17.97 4.14 -9.47
CA TYR A 533 -17.84 2.92 -10.28
C TYR A 533 -19.00 2.73 -11.27
N ASP A 534 -19.98 3.65 -11.31
CA ASP A 534 -21.21 3.52 -12.10
C ASP A 534 -20.97 3.47 -13.61
N PHE A 535 -19.85 4.01 -14.10
CA PHE A 535 -19.53 3.94 -15.52
C PHE A 535 -19.41 2.51 -16.05
N LYS A 536 -19.10 1.54 -15.17
CA LYS A 536 -19.15 0.11 -15.53
C LYS A 536 -20.57 -0.40 -15.74
N ARG A 537 -21.55 0.12 -14.99
CA ARG A 537 -22.97 -0.25 -15.13
C ARG A 537 -23.55 0.22 -16.46
N HIS A 538 -23.11 1.38 -16.94
CA HIS A 538 -23.60 1.98 -18.20
C HIS A 538 -23.10 1.29 -19.48
N VAL A 539 -22.03 0.49 -19.41
CA VAL A 539 -21.54 -0.28 -20.57
C VAL A 539 -22.43 -1.50 -20.86
N ASN A 540 -23.02 -2.11 -19.82
CA ASN A 540 -23.89 -3.28 -19.97
C ASN A 540 -25.37 -2.95 -20.21
N ASN A 541 -25.82 -1.73 -19.86
CA ASN A 541 -27.23 -1.30 -19.96
C ASN A 541 -27.47 -0.23 -21.04
N ARG A 542 -26.96 -0.42 -22.26
CA ARG A 542 -27.45 0.34 -23.44
C ARG A 542 -28.78 -0.21 -23.96
N VAL A 543 -29.79 -0.27 -23.08
CA VAL A 543 -31.20 -0.14 -23.46
C VAL A 543 -31.85 0.77 -22.42
N ALA A 544 -32.09 2.01 -22.86
CA ALA A 544 -32.97 3.04 -22.31
C ALA A 544 -33.11 3.15 -20.79
N THR A 545 -32.71 4.30 -20.22
CA THR A 545 -33.62 5.17 -19.46
C THR A 545 -33.00 6.52 -19.10
N THR A 546 -33.88 7.51 -19.04
CA THR A 546 -33.71 8.96 -18.89
C THR A 546 -33.16 9.35 -17.50
N PRO A 547 -32.41 10.46 -17.36
CA PRO A 547 -31.86 10.88 -16.06
C PRO A 547 -32.94 11.45 -15.15
N GLN A 548 -32.99 10.99 -13.90
CA GLN A 548 -33.69 11.70 -12.83
C GLN A 548 -32.69 12.53 -12.01
N THR A 549 -33.09 13.78 -11.78
CA THR A 549 -32.38 14.83 -11.07
C THR A 549 -32.54 14.71 -9.56
N GLY A 550 -31.41 14.86 -8.85
CA GLY A 550 -31.28 15.69 -7.65
C GLY A 550 -31.79 15.13 -6.33
N GLN A 551 -30.86 14.81 -5.43
CA GLN A 551 -31.08 15.02 -4.00
C GLN A 551 -29.90 15.75 -3.36
N VAL A 552 -30.29 16.77 -2.60
CA VAL A 552 -29.47 17.70 -1.84
C VAL A 552 -29.04 16.99 -0.55
N ASN A 553 -27.73 16.93 -0.29
CA ASN A 553 -27.21 16.49 1.00
C ASN A 553 -27.56 17.53 2.08
N VAL A 554 -28.38 17.10 3.04
CA VAL A 554 -28.67 17.83 4.27
C VAL A 554 -27.49 17.65 5.22
N SER A 555 -26.87 18.75 5.63
CA SER A 555 -25.86 18.77 6.69
C SER A 555 -26.48 18.34 8.01
N VAL A 556 -26.15 17.15 8.50
CA VAL A 556 -26.46 16.73 9.86
C VAL A 556 -25.44 17.40 10.79
N GLY A 557 -25.94 18.12 11.79
CA GLY A 557 -25.13 18.86 12.77
C GLY A 557 -24.13 17.97 13.50
N SER A 558 -23.06 18.59 14.00
CA SER A 558 -21.92 17.98 14.70
C SER A 558 -22.37 17.10 15.88
N ALA A 559 -22.68 15.84 15.61
CA ALA A 559 -22.76 14.83 16.64
C ALA A 559 -21.35 14.57 17.14
N LEU A 560 -21.17 14.59 18.46
CA LEU A 560 -19.92 14.25 19.10
C LEU A 560 -19.49 12.83 18.70
N ASP A 561 -18.32 12.68 18.06
CA ASP A 561 -17.77 11.37 17.74
C ASP A 561 -17.07 10.78 18.96
N LEU A 562 -17.78 9.90 19.67
CA LEU A 562 -17.24 9.18 20.82
C LEU A 562 -16.01 8.32 20.46
N THR A 563 -15.88 7.88 19.21
CA THR A 563 -14.71 7.13 18.76
C THR A 563 -13.48 8.02 18.70
N GLU A 564 -13.62 9.20 18.10
CA GLU A 564 -12.55 10.21 18.04
C GLU A 564 -12.12 10.64 19.44
N LEU A 565 -13.08 10.91 20.34
CA LEU A 565 -12.76 11.32 21.71
C LEU A 565 -12.10 10.18 22.50
N ALA A 566 -12.51 8.92 22.32
CA ALA A 566 -11.82 7.76 22.90
C ALA A 566 -10.36 7.65 22.39
N VAL A 567 -10.14 7.86 21.09
CA VAL A 567 -8.80 7.86 20.51
C VAL A 567 -7.96 9.00 21.10
N GLN A 568 -8.51 10.21 21.22
CA GLN A 568 -7.81 11.33 21.82
C GLN A 568 -7.46 11.10 23.29
N LEU A 569 -8.38 10.53 24.08
CA LEU A 569 -8.14 10.15 25.47
C LEU A 569 -6.98 9.17 25.64
N LEU A 570 -6.73 8.31 24.66
CA LEU A 570 -5.66 7.32 24.70
C LEU A 570 -4.33 7.86 24.14
N LEU A 571 -4.38 8.75 23.15
CA LEU A 571 -3.19 9.33 22.52
C LEU A 571 -2.65 10.55 23.27
N ASP A 572 -3.54 11.35 23.85
CA ASP A 572 -3.25 12.54 24.65
C ASP A 572 -4.24 12.61 25.83
N PRO A 573 -3.97 11.89 26.93
CA PRO A 573 -4.86 11.83 28.08
C PRO A 573 -5.14 13.22 28.70
N GLN A 574 -4.20 14.17 28.64
CA GLN A 574 -4.41 15.50 29.20
C GLN A 574 -5.45 16.29 28.40
N SER A 575 -5.29 16.35 27.08
CA SER A 575 -6.24 17.03 26.19
C SER A 575 -7.60 16.31 26.16
N GLY A 576 -7.58 14.98 26.14
CA GLY A 576 -8.80 14.16 26.22
C GLY A 576 -9.58 14.36 27.52
N ARG A 577 -8.91 14.41 28.68
CA ARG A 577 -9.57 14.67 29.98
C ARG A 577 -10.14 16.08 30.07
N ALA A 578 -9.49 17.07 29.47
CA ALA A 578 -10.06 18.42 29.36
C ALA A 578 -11.39 18.36 28.59
N ARG A 579 -11.42 17.70 27.43
CA ARG A 579 -12.65 17.50 26.65
C ARG A 579 -13.71 16.66 27.38
N LEU A 580 -13.35 15.61 28.13
CA LEU A 580 -14.32 14.86 28.94
C LEU A 580 -15.09 15.76 29.90
N ARG A 581 -14.40 16.77 30.48
CA ARG A 581 -15.03 17.75 31.38
C ARG A 581 -15.85 18.77 30.60
N ASP A 582 -15.26 19.34 29.56
CA ASP A 582 -15.86 20.45 28.80
C ASP A 582 -17.08 20.00 27.98
N GLU A 583 -17.13 18.72 27.57
CA GLU A 583 -18.14 18.14 26.69
C GLU A 583 -19.01 17.09 27.40
N ALA A 584 -18.99 17.02 28.74
CA ALA A 584 -19.65 15.98 29.54
C ALA A 584 -21.13 15.73 29.17
N ALA A 585 -21.91 16.80 28.95
CA ALA A 585 -23.32 16.70 28.58
C ALA A 585 -23.52 16.09 27.18
N ALA A 586 -22.67 16.47 26.21
CA ALA A 586 -22.72 15.93 24.85
C ALA A 586 -22.29 14.46 24.82
N ILE A 587 -21.33 14.08 25.67
CA ILE A 587 -20.88 12.70 25.84
C ILE A 587 -22.01 11.82 26.38
N GLU A 588 -22.68 12.24 27.45
CA GLU A 588 -23.80 11.46 28.02
C GLU A 588 -24.96 11.34 27.03
N GLN A 589 -25.24 12.40 26.26
CA GLN A 589 -26.22 12.35 25.19
C GLN A 589 -25.81 11.38 24.06
N GLY A 590 -24.54 11.38 23.65
CA GLY A 590 -24.00 10.46 22.66
C GLY A 590 -24.04 9.01 23.13
N LEU A 591 -23.75 8.75 24.41
CA LEU A 591 -23.81 7.40 25.00
C LEU A 591 -25.25 6.90 25.12
N ALA A 592 -26.19 7.77 25.49
CA ALA A 592 -27.61 7.44 25.58
C ALA A 592 -28.24 7.15 24.20
N ALA A 593 -27.71 7.76 23.14
CA ALA A 593 -28.14 7.52 21.76
C ALA A 593 -27.69 6.16 21.20
N LEU A 594 -26.72 5.50 21.84
CA LEU A 594 -26.22 4.19 21.44
C LEU A 594 -26.88 3.06 22.25
N PRO A 595 -27.23 1.91 21.62
CA PRO A 595 -27.67 0.71 22.35
C PRO A 595 -26.67 0.30 23.45
N GLU A 596 -27.15 -0.29 24.55
CA GLU A 596 -26.27 -0.73 25.66
C GLU A 596 -25.20 -1.75 25.24
N ASN A 597 -25.52 -2.57 24.23
CA ASN A 597 -24.60 -3.54 23.63
C ASN A 597 -23.76 -2.96 22.48
N SER A 598 -23.80 -1.65 22.23
CA SER A 598 -23.00 -1.00 21.19
C SER A 598 -21.49 -1.15 21.48
N PRO A 599 -20.70 -1.68 20.55
CA PRO A 599 -19.24 -1.75 20.70
C PRO A 599 -18.60 -0.38 20.94
N VAL A 600 -19.09 0.67 20.27
CA VAL A 600 -18.61 2.06 20.45
C VAL A 600 -18.89 2.55 21.88
N ARG A 601 -20.08 2.28 22.40
CA ARG A 601 -20.47 2.65 23.77
C ARG A 601 -19.62 1.94 24.81
N GLN A 602 -19.50 0.61 24.68
CA GLN A 602 -18.69 -0.21 25.61
C GLN A 602 -17.21 0.15 25.54
N HIS A 603 -16.69 0.41 24.34
CA HIS A 603 -15.33 0.86 24.15
C HIS A 603 -15.08 2.21 24.82
N PHE A 604 -15.90 3.22 24.52
CA PHE A 604 -15.77 4.55 25.11
C PHE A 604 -15.86 4.50 26.64
N GLN A 605 -16.80 3.74 27.20
CA GLN A 605 -16.94 3.59 28.65
C GLN A 605 -15.70 2.96 29.29
N ARG A 606 -15.06 1.98 28.64
CA ARG A 606 -13.78 1.40 29.12
C ARG A 606 -12.64 2.40 29.05
N VAL A 607 -12.55 3.17 27.97
CA VAL A 607 -11.53 4.21 27.80
C VAL A 607 -11.70 5.35 28.80
N ARG A 608 -12.93 5.79 29.03
CA ARG A 608 -13.26 6.80 30.04
C ARG A 608 -12.87 6.33 31.44
N ALA A 609 -13.28 5.11 31.83
CA ALA A 609 -12.93 4.54 33.13
C ALA A 609 -11.41 4.40 33.32
N PHE A 610 -10.67 4.05 32.26
CA PHE A 610 -9.22 4.03 32.28
C PHE A 610 -8.63 5.43 32.49
N ALA A 611 -9.09 6.41 31.71
CA ALA A 611 -8.61 7.79 31.79
C ALA A 611 -8.93 8.48 33.13
N GLU A 612 -9.99 8.05 33.82
CA GLU A 612 -10.39 8.56 35.14
C GLU A 612 -9.66 7.85 36.31
N ALA A 613 -9.07 6.67 36.07
CA ALA A 613 -8.35 5.89 37.08
C ALA A 613 -6.87 6.26 37.22
N GLU A 614 -6.29 6.88 36.20
CA GLU A 614 -4.97 7.56 36.22
C GLU A 614 -5.11 9.05 36.56
#